data_AF-A0A918KVF3-F1
#
_entry.id   AF-A0A918KVF3-F1
#
_cell.length_a   1.000
_cell.length_b   1.000
_cell.length_c   1.000
_cell.angle_alpha   90.00
_cell.angle_beta   90.00
_cell.angle_gamma   90.00
#
_symmetry.space_group_name_H-M   'P 1'
#
loop_
_entity.id
_entity.type
_entity.pdbx_description
1 polymer ?
#
loop_
_entity_poly.entity_id
_entity_poly.type
_entity_poly.pdbx_seq_one_letter_code
_entity_poly.pdbx_strand_id
1 'polypeptide(L)'
;MQRDEAIRSGAMAAQNIMLAAEELGYHTSPMIGFDLDQVGDLIRLPENHVIVMMLAIGKGAESAKPRGGQLKLEEVVVSDRF
;
A
#
# COMPACT_ATOMS: atom_id res chain seq x y z
N MET A 1 -9.22 -17.22 -1.81
CA MET A 1 -9.50 -16.62 -3.13
C MET A 1 -10.17 -15.25 -3.04
N GLN A 2 -11.42 -15.11 -2.57
CA GLN A 2 -12.10 -13.80 -2.55
C GLN A 2 -11.35 -12.75 -1.72
N ARG A 3 -10.91 -13.13 -0.50
CA ARG A 3 -10.07 -12.27 0.35
C ARG A 3 -8.77 -11.87 -0.33
N ASP A 4 -8.10 -12.81 -0.99
CA ASP A 4 -6.81 -12.58 -1.64
C ASP A 4 -6.97 -11.63 -2.84
N GLU A 5 -8.04 -11.78 -3.60
CA GLU A 5 -8.39 -10.86 -4.70
C GLU A 5 -8.79 -9.47 -4.22
N ALA A 6 -9.47 -9.37 -3.07
CA ALA A 6 -9.75 -8.09 -2.43
C ALA A 6 -8.45 -7.36 -2.04
N ILE A 7 -7.47 -8.10 -1.49
CA ILE A 7 -6.15 -7.56 -1.14
C ILE A 7 -5.39 -7.13 -2.39
N ARG A 8 -5.34 -7.96 -3.44
CA ARG A 8 -4.66 -7.63 -4.71
C ARG A 8 -5.24 -6.37 -5.33
N SER A 9 -6.56 -6.33 -5.47
CA SER A 9 -7.27 -5.20 -6.08
C SER A 9 -7.12 -3.93 -5.26
N GLY A 10 -7.26 -4.03 -3.93
CA GLY A 10 -7.08 -2.89 -3.03
C GLY A 10 -5.65 -2.36 -3.01
N ALA A 11 -4.63 -3.23 -3.11
CA ALA A 11 -3.23 -2.81 -3.20
C ALA A 11 -2.93 -2.07 -4.52
N MET A 12 -3.48 -2.54 -5.65
CA MET A 12 -3.38 -1.84 -6.93
C MET A 12 -4.09 -0.49 -6.90
N ALA A 13 -5.28 -0.42 -6.28
CA ALA A 13 -5.99 0.85 -6.09
C ALA A 13 -5.18 1.82 -5.23
N ALA A 14 -4.60 1.35 -4.12
CA ALA A 14 -3.73 2.16 -3.27
C ALA A 14 -2.51 2.70 -4.03
N GLN A 15 -1.86 1.89 -4.86
CA GLN A 15 -0.76 2.34 -5.71
C GLN A 15 -1.18 3.46 -6.67
N ASN A 16 -2.35 3.35 -7.30
CA ASN A 16 -2.88 4.40 -8.16
C ASN A 16 -3.16 5.70 -7.39
N ILE A 17 -3.73 5.60 -6.18
CA ILE A 17 -3.93 6.76 -5.30
C ILE A 17 -2.60 7.42 -4.95
N MET A 18 -1.57 6.63 -4.63
CA MET A 18 -0.24 7.16 -4.31
C MET A 18 0.39 7.92 -5.49
N LEU A 19 0.28 7.38 -6.71
CA LEU A 19 0.78 8.03 -7.93
C LEU A 19 0.00 9.32 -8.25
N ALA A 20 -1.33 9.30 -8.11
CA ALA A 20 -2.15 10.49 -8.33
C ALA A 20 -1.89 11.58 -7.29
N ALA A 21 -1.68 11.19 -6.02
CA ALA A 21 -1.33 12.13 -4.95
C ALA A 21 0.02 12.82 -5.25
N GLU A 22 1.02 12.07 -5.71
CA GLU A 22 2.33 12.62 -6.12
C GLU A 22 2.16 13.65 -7.25
N GLU A 23 1.38 13.33 -8.29
CA GLU A 23 1.10 14.26 -9.41
C GLU A 23 0.45 15.57 -8.93
N LEU A 24 -0.38 15.48 -7.89
CA LEU A 24 -1.03 16.63 -7.26
C LEU A 24 -0.14 17.36 -6.24
N GLY A 25 1.12 16.95 -6.07
CA GLY A 25 2.08 17.56 -5.14
C GLY A 25 1.89 17.15 -3.67
N TYR A 26 1.23 16.01 -3.42
CA TYR A 26 1.10 15.41 -2.10
C TYR A 26 2.09 14.26 -1.92
N HIS A 27 2.55 14.06 -0.69
CA HIS A 27 3.31 12.89 -0.30
C HIS A 27 2.38 11.83 0.29
N THR A 28 2.77 10.56 0.17
CA THR A 28 2.02 9.43 0.72
C THR A 28 2.90 8.48 1.53
N SER A 29 2.29 7.79 2.49
CA SER A 29 2.93 6.75 3.28
C SER A 29 1.98 5.57 3.49
N PRO A 30 2.19 4.43 2.79
CA PRO A 30 1.44 3.21 3.06
C PRO A 30 1.88 2.60 4.39
N MET A 31 0.92 2.17 5.21
CA MET A 31 1.16 1.65 6.57
C MET A 31 0.49 0.30 6.76
N ILE A 32 1.21 -0.61 7.43
CA ILE A 32 0.74 -1.96 7.81
C ILE A 32 0.94 -2.26 9.30
N GLY A 33 1.54 -1.34 10.07
CA GLY A 33 1.95 -1.56 11.46
C GLY A 33 0.92 -1.17 12.52
N PHE A 34 -0.37 -1.34 12.24
CA PHE A 34 -1.47 -0.99 13.14
C PHE A 34 -2.25 -2.23 13.58
N ASP A 35 -3.00 -2.11 14.67
CA ASP A 35 -3.90 -3.16 15.15
C ASP A 35 -5.16 -3.22 14.28
N LEU A 36 -5.31 -4.31 13.52
CA LEU A 36 -6.41 -4.48 12.57
C LEU A 36 -7.77 -4.58 13.27
N ASP A 37 -7.84 -5.21 14.43
CA ASP A 37 -9.09 -5.43 15.17
C ASP A 37 -9.55 -4.11 15.78
N GLN A 38 -8.64 -3.39 16.46
CA GLN A 38 -8.97 -2.08 17.04
C GLN A 38 -9.35 -1.05 15.97
N VAL A 39 -8.67 -1.04 14.82
CA VAL A 39 -9.05 -0.15 13.71
C VAL A 39 -10.38 -0.59 13.09
N GLY A 40 -10.62 -1.90 12.96
CA GLY A 40 -11.88 -2.46 12.49
C GLY A 40 -13.06 -1.99 13.34
N ASP A 41 -12.94 -2.07 14.66
CA ASP A 41 -13.94 -1.58 15.60
C ASP A 41 -14.16 -0.07 15.47
N LEU A 42 -13.07 0.70 15.37
CA LEU A 42 -13.12 2.16 15.26
C LEU A 42 -13.89 2.62 14.01
N ILE A 43 -13.65 1.99 12.87
CA ILE A 43 -14.32 2.32 11.59
C ILE A 43 -15.64 1.57 11.41
N ARG A 44 -16.05 0.74 12.38
CA ARG A 44 -17.23 -0.12 12.32
C ARG A 44 -17.22 -0.99 11.06
N LEU A 45 -16.09 -1.67 10.84
CA LEU A 45 -15.86 -2.50 9.67
C LEU A 45 -16.91 -3.63 9.60
N PRO A 46 -17.64 -3.78 8.48
CA PRO A 46 -18.57 -4.88 8.34
C PRO A 46 -17.85 -6.24 8.30
N GLU A 47 -18.52 -7.30 8.78
CA GLU A 47 -17.95 -8.65 8.90
C GLU A 47 -17.40 -9.23 7.58
N ASN A 48 -17.91 -8.78 6.44
CA ASN A 48 -17.52 -9.23 5.10
C ASN A 48 -16.47 -8.33 4.42
N HIS A 49 -15.83 -7.40 5.15
CA HIS A 49 -14.80 -6.50 4.63
C HIS A 49 -13.43 -6.81 5.25
N VAL A 50 -12.37 -6.42 4.53
CA VAL A 50 -10.99 -6.51 5.01
C VAL A 50 -10.30 -5.17 4.84
N ILE A 51 -9.47 -4.79 5.81
CA ILE A 51 -8.58 -3.64 5.69
C ILE A 51 -7.38 -4.08 4.84
N VAL A 52 -7.22 -3.49 3.67
CA VAL A 52 -6.11 -3.81 2.76
C VAL A 52 -4.85 -3.01 3.11
N MET A 53 -5.01 -1.72 3.38
CA MET A 53 -3.92 -0.79 3.65
C MET A 53 -4.45 0.46 4.33
N MET A 54 -3.65 1.05 5.22
CA MET A 54 -3.86 2.42 5.66
C MET A 54 -2.90 3.33 4.90
N LEU A 55 -3.42 4.43 4.35
CA LEU A 55 -2.63 5.35 3.53
C LEU A 55 -2.70 6.76 4.10
N ALA A 56 -1.57 7.25 4.60
CA ALA A 56 -1.45 8.67 4.96
C ALA A 56 -1.18 9.48 3.69
N ILE A 57 -1.88 10.61 3.53
CA ILE A 57 -1.74 11.54 2.40
C ILE A 57 -1.68 12.96 2.97
N GLY A 58 -0.72 13.77 2.53
CA GLY A 58 -0.60 15.15 2.99
C GLY A 58 0.53 15.91 2.31
N LYS A 59 0.68 17.19 2.66
CA LYS A 59 1.83 17.98 2.21
C LYS A 59 3.07 17.52 2.97
N GLY A 60 4.14 17.20 2.23
CA GLY A 60 5.41 16.84 2.83
C GLY A 60 5.97 17.95 3.71
N ALA A 61 6.28 17.65 4.97
CA ALA A 61 7.04 18.54 5.82
C ALA A 61 8.53 18.59 5.42
N GLU A 62 9.03 17.46 4.91
CA GLU A 62 10.43 17.25 4.52
C GLU A 62 10.49 16.44 3.21
N SER A 63 11.65 16.49 2.55
CA SER A 63 11.92 15.65 1.39
C SER A 63 12.00 14.17 1.77
N ALA A 64 11.61 13.29 0.86
CA ALA A 64 11.73 11.85 1.07
C ALA A 64 13.18 11.43 1.29
N LYS A 65 13.39 10.51 2.25
CA LYS A 65 14.71 9.90 2.46
C LYS A 65 15.13 9.11 1.22
N PRO A 66 16.45 8.97 0.96
CA PRO A 66 16.92 8.08 -0.09
C PRO A 66 16.36 6.67 0.08
N ARG A 67 15.92 6.05 -1.03
CA ARG A 67 15.48 4.66 -1.01
C ARG A 67 16.67 3.75 -0.69
N GLY A 68 16.43 2.66 0.05
CA GLY A 68 17.46 1.68 0.43
C GLY A 68 18.04 0.85 -0.73
N GLY A 69 17.65 1.13 -1.97
CA GLY A 69 18.02 0.35 -3.17
C GLY A 69 16.96 -0.65 -3.60
N GLN A 70 17.17 -1.25 -4.77
CA GLN A 70 16.39 -2.36 -5.31
C GLN A 70 17.35 -3.53 -5.55
N LEU A 71 16.86 -4.77 -5.46
CA LEU A 71 17.62 -5.94 -5.89
C LEU A 71 17.93 -5.83 -7.39
N LYS A 72 18.99 -6.49 -7.86
CA LYS A 72 19.30 -6.52 -9.29
C LYS A 72 18.20 -7.27 -10.03
N LEU A 73 17.96 -6.90 -11.29
CA LEU A 73 16.92 -7.52 -12.11
C LEU A 73 17.09 -9.04 -12.23
N GLU A 74 18.32 -9.51 -12.37
CA GLU A 74 18.69 -10.94 -12.43
C GLU A 74 18.34 -11.73 -11.17
N GLU A 75 18.10 -11.05 -10.04
CA GLU A 75 17.69 -11.67 -8.78
C GLU A 75 16.16 -11.81 -8.66
N VAL A 76 15.38 -11.06 -9.46
CA VAL A 76 13.91 -10.98 -9.35
C VAL A 76 13.16 -11.35 -10.63
N VAL A 77 13.86 -11.50 -11.75
CA VAL A 77 13.28 -11.92 -13.04
C VAL A 77 13.82 -13.29 -13.42
N VAL A 78 12.91 -14.25 -13.60
CA VAL A 78 13.23 -15.59 -14.07
C VAL A 78 12.55 -15.83 -15.42
N SER A 79 13.32 -16.28 -16.40
CA SER A 79 12.80 -16.64 -17.72
C SER A 79 12.36 -18.11 -17.74
N ASP A 80 11.20 -18.37 -18.32
CA ASP A 80 10.61 -19.70 -18.58
C ASP A 80 10.18 -20.53 -17.35
N ARG A 81 11.02 -20.70 -16.31
CA ARG A 81 10.73 -21.57 -15.15
C ARG A 81 11.45 -21.14 -13.87
N PHE A 82 10.77 -21.26 -12.73
CA PHE A 82 11.33 -21.11 -11.38
C PHE A 82 12.14 -22.35 -10.96
#